data_AF-A0A3D2B0C7-F1
#
_entry.id   AF-A0A3D2B0C7-F1
#
_cell.length_a   1.000
_cell.length_b   1.000
_cell.length_c   1.000
_cell.angle_alpha   90.00
_cell.angle_beta   90.00
_cell.angle_gamma   90.00
#
_symmetry.space_group_name_H-M   'P 1'
#
loop_
_entity.id
_entity.type
_entity.pdbx_description
1 polymer ?
#
loop_
_entity_poly.entity_id
_entity_poly.type
_entity_poly.pdbx_seq_one_letter_code
_entity_poly.pdbx_strand_id
1 'polypeptide(L)'
;MDFELPKSLQEHLAALPKNLSLHIGRVRGIAKELAQMHNLDVELADLTAAAHDVARHLPGGKLIEEAERLNIPVGEFEKAAPIVLHGPVGATWLRQEGVLLDPELFDAVYWHTSAHPDLSPIGKVVFVADKIDPAKAKAYPFQSSVIEAVAN
;
A
#
# COMPACT_ATOMS: atom_id res chain seq x y z
N MET A 1 4.39 -25.19 -0.34
CA MET A 1 3.96 -24.53 -1.58
C MET A 1 4.49 -23.13 -1.47
N ASP A 2 5.23 -22.66 -2.47
CA ASP A 2 5.69 -21.28 -2.48
C ASP A 2 4.46 -20.39 -2.71
N PHE A 3 4.28 -19.40 -1.84
CA PHE A 3 3.20 -18.43 -1.98
C PHE A 3 3.41 -17.57 -3.22
N GLU A 4 2.41 -17.55 -4.11
CA GLU A 4 2.39 -16.72 -5.30
C GLU A 4 1.31 -15.64 -5.20
N LEU A 5 1.64 -14.43 -5.63
CA LEU A 5 0.67 -13.33 -5.69
C LEU A 5 -0.45 -13.67 -6.70
N PRO A 6 -1.70 -13.22 -6.48
CA PRO A 6 -2.77 -13.38 -7.45
C PRO A 6 -2.41 -12.81 -8.83
N LYS A 7 -2.84 -13.50 -9.89
CA LYS A 7 -2.46 -13.17 -11.27
C LYS A 7 -2.79 -11.73 -11.66
N SER A 8 -3.97 -11.22 -11.30
CA SER A 8 -4.35 -9.83 -11.60
C SER A 8 -3.42 -8.80 -10.93
N LEU A 9 -3.02 -9.06 -9.69
CA LEU A 9 -2.04 -8.21 -9.00
C LEU A 9 -0.67 -8.26 -9.70
N GLN A 10 -0.24 -9.42 -10.18
CA GLN A 10 1.00 -9.52 -10.97
C GLN A 10 0.92 -8.70 -12.28
N GLU A 11 -0.23 -8.72 -12.97
CA GLU A 11 -0.46 -7.94 -14.19
C GLU A 11 -0.39 -6.43 -13.93
N HIS A 12 -1.01 -5.95 -12.84
CA HIS A 12 -0.88 -4.55 -12.40
C HIS A 12 0.58 -4.20 -12.16
N LEU A 13 1.32 -5.01 -11.39
CA LEU A 13 2.72 -4.77 -11.05
C LEU A 13 3.63 -4.73 -12.29
N ALA A 14 3.35 -5.58 -13.28
CA ALA A 14 4.09 -5.63 -14.54
C ALA A 14 3.88 -4.38 -15.42
N ALA A 15 2.74 -3.70 -15.27
CA ALA A 15 2.42 -2.49 -16.01
C ALA A 15 2.97 -1.20 -15.36
N LEU A 16 3.51 -1.27 -14.14
CA LEU A 16 3.96 -0.09 -13.41
C LEU A 16 5.25 0.52 -13.97
N PRO A 17 5.43 1.85 -13.86
CA PRO A 17 6.70 2.49 -14.13
C PRO A 17 7.82 1.91 -13.25
N LYS A 18 9.02 1.72 -13.83
CA LYS A 18 10.17 1.07 -13.17
C LYS A 18 10.46 1.58 -11.75
N ASN A 19 10.43 2.90 -11.53
CA ASN A 19 10.71 3.47 -10.21
C ASN A 19 9.67 3.07 -9.15
N LEU A 20 8.41 2.95 -9.55
CA LEU A 20 7.32 2.51 -8.68
C LEU A 20 7.41 1.02 -8.40
N SER A 21 7.70 0.19 -9.40
CA SER A 21 7.95 -1.25 -9.19
C SER A 21 9.11 -1.50 -8.24
N LEU A 22 10.20 -0.72 -8.36
CA LEU A 22 11.33 -0.80 -7.43
C LEU A 22 10.95 -0.36 -6.01
N HIS A 23 10.09 0.64 -5.86
CA HIS A 23 9.56 1.06 -4.57
C HIS A 23 8.74 -0.05 -3.92
N ILE A 24 7.75 -0.58 -4.62
CA ILE A 24 6.94 -1.70 -4.13
C ILE A 24 7.81 -2.90 -3.76
N GLY A 25 8.82 -3.24 -4.57
CA GLY A 25 9.76 -4.31 -4.26
C GLY A 25 10.51 -4.12 -2.93
N ARG A 26 10.93 -2.88 -2.61
CA ARG A 26 11.57 -2.58 -1.31
C ARG A 26 10.58 -2.65 -0.16
N VAL A 27 9.40 -2.06 -0.30
CA VAL A 27 8.35 -2.09 0.72
C VAL A 27 7.93 -3.52 1.04
N ARG A 28 7.81 -4.39 0.02
CA ARG A 28 7.57 -5.83 0.20
C ARG A 28 8.65 -6.52 1.02
N GLY A 29 9.93 -6.23 0.76
CA GLY A 29 11.04 -6.76 1.55
C GLY A 29 10.93 -6.37 3.02
N ILE A 30 10.76 -5.08 3.28
CA ILE A 30 10.65 -4.51 4.63
C ILE A 30 9.40 -5.05 5.35
N ALA A 31 8.26 -5.12 4.67
CA ALA A 31 7.01 -5.63 5.26
C ALA A 31 7.14 -7.09 5.70
N LYS A 32 7.84 -7.93 4.92
CA LYS A 32 8.13 -9.32 5.30
C LYS A 32 9.02 -9.41 6.54
N GLU A 33 10.07 -8.58 6.62
CA GLU A 33 10.96 -8.53 7.79
C GLU A 33 10.21 -8.10 9.05
N LEU A 34 9.38 -7.04 8.95
CA LEU A 34 8.55 -6.57 10.07
C LEU A 34 7.50 -7.60 10.48
N ALA A 35 6.86 -8.28 9.52
CA ALA A 35 5.91 -9.34 9.81
C ALA A 35 6.56 -10.50 10.58
N GLN A 36 7.76 -10.92 10.16
CA GLN A 36 8.53 -11.95 10.88
C GLN A 36 8.87 -11.51 12.30
N MET A 37 9.35 -10.28 12.46
CA MET A 37 9.73 -9.72 13.77
C MET A 37 8.57 -9.68 14.77
N HIS A 38 7.37 -9.36 14.29
CA HIS A 38 6.17 -9.25 15.13
C HIS A 38 5.29 -10.52 15.13
N ASN A 39 5.79 -11.66 14.64
CA ASN A 39 5.04 -12.93 14.56
C ASN A 39 3.70 -12.83 13.81
N LEU A 40 3.71 -12.09 12.70
CA LEU A 40 2.57 -11.93 11.79
C LEU A 40 2.72 -12.81 10.54
N ASP A 41 1.63 -12.95 9.79
CA ASP A 41 1.64 -13.67 8.53
C ASP A 41 2.45 -12.91 7.45
N VAL A 42 3.58 -13.52 7.06
CA VAL A 42 4.53 -12.97 6.10
C VAL A 42 3.95 -12.91 4.68
N GLU A 43 3.09 -13.87 4.32
CA GLU A 43 2.49 -13.95 3.00
C GLU A 43 1.42 -12.86 2.83
N LEU A 44 0.60 -12.63 3.86
CA LEU A 44 -0.37 -11.53 3.88
C LEU A 44 0.32 -10.17 3.88
N ALA A 45 1.44 -10.02 4.60
CA ALA A 45 2.24 -8.80 4.57
C ALA A 45 2.82 -8.52 3.18
N ASP A 46 3.36 -9.55 2.51
CA ASP A 46 3.90 -9.42 1.15
C ASP A 46 2.81 -9.07 0.13
N LEU A 47 1.64 -9.72 0.20
CA LEU A 47 0.51 -9.44 -0.68
C LEU A 47 -0.02 -8.01 -0.49
N THR A 48 -0.19 -7.58 0.75
CA THR A 48 -0.72 -6.25 1.07
C THR A 48 0.27 -5.16 0.69
N ALA A 49 1.58 -5.39 0.94
CA ALA A 49 2.64 -4.50 0.48
C ALA A 49 2.77 -4.46 -1.05
N ALA A 50 2.52 -5.58 -1.75
CA ALA A 50 2.48 -5.59 -3.21
C ALA A 50 1.31 -4.77 -3.78
N ALA A 51 0.19 -4.74 -3.07
CA ALA A 51 -1.04 -4.08 -3.48
C ALA A 51 -1.08 -2.56 -3.23
N HIS A 52 -0.33 -2.03 -2.26
CA HIS A 52 -0.57 -0.69 -1.71
C HIS A 52 -0.58 0.45 -2.75
N ASP A 53 0.24 0.33 -3.79
CA ASP A 53 0.56 1.41 -4.73
C ASP A 53 0.12 1.16 -6.17
N VAL A 54 -0.74 0.16 -6.42
CA VAL A 54 -1.12 -0.26 -7.79
C VAL A 54 -1.73 0.87 -8.62
N ALA A 55 -2.46 1.79 -8.00
CA ALA A 55 -3.07 2.94 -8.67
C ALA A 55 -2.19 4.22 -8.65
N ARG A 56 -1.03 4.20 -7.98
CA ARG A 56 -0.21 5.41 -7.76
C ARG A 56 0.34 6.05 -9.03
N HIS A 57 0.45 5.27 -10.11
CA HIS A 57 0.93 5.76 -11.40
C HIS A 57 -0.09 6.67 -12.13
N LEU A 58 -1.35 6.67 -11.72
CA LEU A 58 -2.38 7.50 -12.33
C LEU A 58 -2.16 8.99 -12.05
N PRO A 59 -2.35 9.88 -13.05
CA PRO A 59 -2.42 11.33 -12.81
C PRO A 59 -3.57 11.70 -11.87
N GLY A 60 -3.43 12.81 -11.14
CA GLY A 60 -4.44 13.25 -10.15
C GLY A 60 -5.86 13.39 -10.71
N GLY A 61 -6.02 13.95 -11.92
CA GLY A 61 -7.33 14.01 -12.56
C GLY A 61 -7.94 12.63 -12.84
N LYS A 62 -7.12 11.65 -13.22
CA LYS A 62 -7.55 10.26 -13.42
C LYS A 62 -7.88 9.55 -12.12
N LEU A 63 -7.17 9.86 -11.02
CA LEU A 63 -7.53 9.35 -9.70
C LEU A 63 -8.91 9.85 -9.24
N ILE A 64 -9.23 11.13 -9.52
CA ILE A 64 -10.57 11.67 -9.23
C ILE A 64 -11.63 10.99 -10.08
N GLU A 65 -11.43 10.91 -11.40
CA GLU A 65 -12.37 10.23 -12.31
C GLU A 65 -12.65 8.79 -11.87
N GLU A 66 -11.59 8.04 -11.50
CA GLU A 66 -11.73 6.66 -11.02
C GLU A 66 -12.42 6.59 -9.66
N ALA A 67 -12.09 7.49 -8.74
CA ALA A 67 -12.76 7.56 -7.44
C ALA A 67 -14.26 7.79 -7.60
N GLU A 68 -14.67 8.74 -8.45
CA GLU A 68 -16.07 9.01 -8.75
C GLU A 68 -16.76 7.79 -9.41
N ARG A 69 -16.11 7.14 -10.38
CA ARG A 69 -16.61 5.92 -11.05
C ARG A 69 -16.84 4.78 -10.06
N LEU A 70 -15.98 4.68 -9.05
CA LEU A 70 -16.03 3.65 -8.01
C LEU A 70 -16.92 4.03 -6.81
N ASN A 71 -17.54 5.21 -6.83
CA ASN A 71 -18.31 5.77 -5.71
C ASN A 71 -17.47 5.96 -4.42
N ILE A 72 -16.17 6.23 -4.57
CA ILE A 72 -15.29 6.65 -3.48
C ILE A 72 -15.55 8.14 -3.20
N PRO A 73 -15.76 8.55 -1.93
CA PRO A 73 -15.96 9.96 -1.61
C PRO A 73 -14.78 10.84 -2.03
N VAL A 74 -15.07 11.94 -2.71
CA VAL A 74 -14.07 12.95 -3.12
C VAL A 74 -14.49 14.31 -2.56
N GLY A 75 -13.88 14.70 -1.43
CA GLY A 75 -14.08 15.99 -0.79
C GLY A 75 -13.09 17.05 -1.27
N GLU A 76 -13.11 18.20 -0.61
CA GLU A 76 -12.20 19.31 -0.93
C GLU A 76 -10.72 18.95 -0.67
N PHE A 77 -10.45 18.10 0.34
CA PHE A 77 -9.10 17.63 0.63
C PHE A 77 -8.56 16.74 -0.51
N GLU A 78 -9.35 15.76 -0.96
CA GLU A 78 -8.96 14.88 -2.05
C GLU A 78 -8.80 15.65 -3.37
N LYS A 79 -9.63 16.66 -3.63
CA LYS A 79 -9.45 17.54 -4.80
C LYS A 79 -8.16 18.36 -4.71
N ALA A 80 -7.80 18.84 -3.52
CA ALA A 80 -6.58 19.61 -3.30
C ALA A 80 -5.32 18.72 -3.34
N ALA A 81 -5.41 17.45 -2.93
CA ALA A 81 -4.32 16.49 -2.93
C ALA A 81 -4.72 15.15 -3.59
N PRO A 82 -5.01 15.12 -4.91
CA PRO A 82 -5.60 13.94 -5.57
C PRO A 82 -4.77 12.67 -5.45
N ILE A 83 -3.47 12.81 -5.25
CA ILE A 83 -2.59 11.66 -5.09
C ILE A 83 -3.04 10.77 -3.94
N VAL A 84 -3.67 11.27 -2.87
CA VAL A 84 -4.10 10.42 -1.73
C VAL A 84 -5.14 9.35 -2.13
N LEU A 85 -5.84 9.55 -3.25
CA LEU A 85 -6.87 8.63 -3.74
C LEU A 85 -6.31 7.31 -4.29
N HIS A 86 -4.98 7.19 -4.53
CA HIS A 86 -4.43 5.93 -5.03
C HIS A 86 -4.63 4.74 -4.09
N GLY A 87 -4.61 4.95 -2.77
CA GLY A 87 -4.95 3.91 -1.80
C GLY A 87 -6.39 3.42 -1.98
N PRO A 88 -7.40 4.31 -1.84
CA PRO A 88 -8.81 3.97 -2.05
C PRO A 88 -9.12 3.34 -3.42
N VAL A 89 -8.59 3.93 -4.50
CA VAL A 89 -8.79 3.43 -5.87
C VAL A 89 -8.17 2.05 -6.04
N GLY A 90 -6.90 1.89 -5.64
CA GLY A 90 -6.19 0.61 -5.74
C GLY A 90 -6.84 -0.50 -4.92
N ALA A 91 -7.23 -0.21 -3.68
CA ALA A 91 -7.95 -1.16 -2.83
C ALA A 91 -9.25 -1.64 -3.48
N THR A 92 -10.01 -0.71 -4.08
CA THR A 92 -11.31 -1.00 -4.68
C THR A 92 -11.19 -1.78 -5.98
N TRP A 93 -10.22 -1.46 -6.85
CA TRP A 93 -9.91 -2.27 -8.04
C TRP A 93 -9.59 -3.71 -7.66
N LEU A 94 -8.65 -3.90 -6.73
CA LEU A 94 -8.20 -5.22 -6.31
C LEU A 94 -9.29 -6.03 -5.59
N ARG A 95 -10.21 -5.37 -4.89
CA ARG A 95 -11.40 -6.03 -4.33
C ARG A 95 -12.36 -6.51 -5.41
N GLN A 96 -12.61 -5.70 -6.44
CA GLN A 96 -13.44 -6.09 -7.60
C GLN A 96 -12.83 -7.26 -8.39
N GLU A 97 -11.50 -7.35 -8.40
CA GLU A 97 -10.74 -8.44 -9.02
C GLU A 97 -10.60 -9.69 -8.14
N GLY A 98 -11.14 -9.68 -6.92
CA GLY A 98 -11.10 -10.83 -6.00
C GLY A 98 -9.80 -11.01 -5.23
N VAL A 99 -8.91 -10.00 -5.21
CA VAL A 99 -7.62 -10.04 -4.51
C VAL A 99 -7.77 -9.63 -3.04
N LEU A 100 -8.41 -8.49 -2.77
CA LEU A 100 -8.59 -7.93 -1.42
C LEU A 100 -10.01 -8.16 -0.91
N LEU A 101 -10.35 -9.43 -0.70
CA LEU A 101 -11.67 -9.82 -0.15
C LEU A 101 -11.72 -9.72 1.38
N ASP A 102 -10.57 -9.90 2.04
CA ASP A 102 -10.43 -9.68 3.47
C ASP A 102 -10.54 -8.17 3.77
N PRO A 103 -11.51 -7.73 4.59
CA PRO A 103 -11.68 -6.32 4.97
C PRO A 103 -10.42 -5.71 5.60
N GLU A 104 -9.65 -6.46 6.39
CA GLU A 104 -8.45 -5.94 7.04
C GLU A 104 -7.34 -5.61 6.03
N LEU A 105 -7.18 -6.45 5.00
CA LEU A 105 -6.20 -6.21 3.93
C LEU A 105 -6.68 -5.13 2.96
N PHE A 106 -7.99 -5.06 2.73
CA PHE A 106 -8.60 -3.96 1.99
C PHE A 106 -8.32 -2.62 2.67
N ASP A 107 -8.62 -2.51 3.97
CA ASP A 107 -8.41 -1.28 4.74
C ASP A 107 -6.93 -0.92 4.86
N ALA A 108 -6.05 -1.92 4.97
CA ALA A 108 -4.61 -1.71 4.92
C ALA A 108 -4.16 -0.99 3.66
N VAL A 109 -4.65 -1.40 2.48
CA VAL A 109 -4.33 -0.73 1.20
C VAL A 109 -5.07 0.60 1.07
N TYR A 110 -6.33 0.65 1.47
CA TYR A 110 -7.16 1.85 1.36
C TYR A 110 -6.56 3.01 2.16
N TRP A 111 -6.10 2.75 3.40
CA TRP A 111 -5.62 3.76 4.32
C TRP A 111 -4.10 3.86 4.44
N HIS A 112 -3.31 3.17 3.61
CA HIS A 112 -1.85 3.16 3.74
C HIS A 112 -1.18 4.55 3.62
N THR A 113 -1.86 5.52 3.00
CA THR A 113 -1.34 6.89 2.88
C THR A 113 -1.57 7.72 4.14
N SER A 114 -2.80 7.71 4.69
CA SER A 114 -3.21 8.57 5.81
C SER A 114 -3.18 7.89 7.19
N ALA A 115 -3.01 6.56 7.22
CA ALA A 115 -3.32 5.69 8.34
C ALA A 115 -4.80 5.73 8.76
N HIS A 116 -5.19 4.75 9.57
CA HIS A 116 -6.47 4.68 10.25
C HIS A 116 -6.25 4.04 11.63
N PRO A 117 -6.94 4.49 12.70
CA PRO A 117 -6.77 3.90 14.05
C PRO A 117 -7.03 2.40 14.09
N ASP A 118 -7.95 1.93 13.24
CA ASP A 118 -8.38 0.54 13.18
C ASP A 118 -7.56 -0.32 12.19
N LEU A 119 -6.41 0.17 11.71
CA LEU A 119 -5.52 -0.66 10.89
C LEU A 119 -5.14 -1.94 11.65
N SER A 120 -5.31 -3.08 10.98
CA SER A 120 -4.85 -4.38 11.46
C SER A 120 -3.33 -4.37 11.68
N PRO A 121 -2.78 -5.36 12.40
CA PRO A 121 -1.33 -5.50 12.51
C PRO A 121 -0.62 -5.53 11.15
N ILE A 122 -1.19 -6.21 10.14
CA ILE A 122 -0.67 -6.21 8.77
C ILE A 122 -0.75 -4.80 8.14
N GLY A 123 -1.86 -4.09 8.33
CA GLY A 123 -1.99 -2.71 7.86
C GLY A 123 -0.96 -1.75 8.46
N LYS A 124 -0.66 -1.91 9.75
CA LYS A 124 0.40 -1.14 10.42
C LYS A 124 1.79 -1.47 9.85
N VAL A 125 2.06 -2.75 9.61
CA VAL A 125 3.31 -3.19 8.96
C VAL A 125 3.47 -2.52 7.59
N VAL A 126 2.45 -2.57 6.74
CA VAL A 126 2.51 -1.97 5.40
C VAL A 126 2.66 -0.45 5.45
N PHE A 127 1.91 0.21 6.35
CA PHE A 127 2.03 1.64 6.57
C PHE A 127 3.46 2.04 6.96
N VAL A 128 4.06 1.34 7.94
CA VAL A 128 5.43 1.61 8.38
C VAL A 128 6.43 1.32 7.26
N ALA A 129 6.33 0.14 6.64
CA ALA A 129 7.24 -0.30 5.58
C ALA A 129 7.31 0.72 4.43
N ASP A 130 6.17 1.31 4.05
CA ASP A 130 6.11 2.37 3.04
C ASP A 130 6.90 3.64 3.44
N LYS A 131 6.82 4.04 4.71
CA LYS A 131 7.50 5.25 5.21
C LYS A 131 9.00 5.04 5.46
N ILE A 132 9.42 3.82 5.80
CA ILE A 132 10.83 3.49 6.04
C ILE A 132 11.56 2.96 4.80
N ASP A 133 10.95 3.03 3.60
CA ASP A 133 11.68 2.80 2.35
C ASP A 133 12.94 3.70 2.33
N PRO A 134 14.16 3.12 2.28
CA PRO A 134 15.41 3.89 2.34
C PRO A 134 15.56 4.88 1.17
N ALA A 135 14.89 4.66 0.04
CA ALA A 135 14.87 5.63 -1.06
C ALA A 135 14.13 6.93 -0.70
N LYS A 136 13.30 6.92 0.36
CA LYS A 136 12.59 8.09 0.88
C LYS A 136 13.33 8.80 2.04
N ALA A 137 14.53 8.34 2.43
CA ALA A 137 15.27 8.86 3.59
C ALA A 137 15.53 10.37 3.54
N LYS A 138 15.75 10.94 2.34
CA LYS A 138 15.92 12.40 2.18
C LYS A 138 14.64 13.19 2.48
N ALA A 139 13.47 12.60 2.22
CA ALA A 139 12.17 13.22 2.48
C ALA A 139 11.71 13.00 3.93
N TYR A 140 12.19 11.94 4.59
CA TYR A 140 11.77 11.54 5.92
C TYR A 140 12.96 11.42 6.88
N PRO A 141 13.40 12.52 7.52
CA PRO A 141 14.55 12.50 8.43
C PRO A 141 14.30 11.69 9.72
N PHE A 142 13.06 11.30 9.98
CA PHE A 142 12.64 10.53 11.15
C PHE A 142 12.73 9.00 10.97
N GLN A 143 13.16 8.51 9.80
CA GLN A 143 13.22 7.06 9.53
C GLN A 143 14.00 6.28 10.58
N SER A 144 15.14 6.79 11.06
CA SER A 144 15.95 6.10 12.08
C SER A 144 15.17 5.85 13.38
N SER A 145 14.41 6.85 13.86
CA SER A 145 13.59 6.71 15.06
C SER A 145 12.43 5.72 14.86
N VAL A 146 11.86 5.67 13.65
CA VAL A 146 10.81 4.69 13.34
C VAL A 146 11.37 3.28 13.28
N ILE A 147 12.53 3.09 12.64
CA ILE A 147 13.22 1.79 12.57
C ILE A 147 13.57 1.28 13.97
N GLU A 148 14.06 2.16 14.85
CA GLU A 148 14.32 1.80 16.25
C GLU A 148 13.04 1.43 17.00
N ALA A 149 11.95 2.18 16.80
CA ALA A 149 10.68 1.92 17.48
C ALA A 149 10.06 0.58 17.09
N VAL A 150 10.16 0.17 15.83
CA VAL A 150 9.59 -1.11 15.36
C VAL A 150 10.49 -2.31 15.62
N ALA A 151 11.73 -2.11 16.04
CA ALA A 151 12.66 -3.19 16.40
C ALA A 151 12.39 -3.81 17.79
N ASN A 152 11.45 -3.25 18.57
CA ASN A 152 11.11 -3.64 19.94
C ASN A 152 9.71 -4.26 20.03
#